data_AF-A0A7C6T8V1-F1
#
_entry.id   AF-A0A7C6T8V1-F1
#
_cell.length_a   1.000
_cell.length_b   1.000
_cell.length_c   1.000
_cell.angle_alpha   90.00
_cell.angle_beta   90.00
_cell.angle_gamma   90.00
#
_symmetry.space_group_name_H-M   'P 1'
#
loop_
_entity.id
_entity.type
_entity.pdbx_description
1 polymer ?
#
loop_
_entity_poly.entity_id
_entity_poly.type
_entity_poly.pdbx_seq_one_letter_code
_entity_poly.pdbx_strand_id
1 'polypeptide(L)'
;MSDDYRGNDVLKLLDRLEEYIEHRPGLMNQAHFVDKDAFFTLTHKIRASLPDEVRQARKVQSDQERIIGDAREEASRVIEDARNQAALLVSQNDIVRQAAERAQALIAQAEQDAARIRAEAESYLREKKRAADDYERDVRRGADDYASEVLDGLHVFVGRILATIERGQARLEEQRTEEAEREEEAG
;
A
#
# COMPACT_ATOMS: atom_id res chain seq x y z
N MET A 1 -3.29 -59.72 -0.94
CA MET A 1 -2.00 -60.42 -0.79
C MET A 1 -2.13 -61.91 -1.14
N SER A 2 -2.61 -62.27 -2.33
CA SER A 2 -2.77 -63.69 -2.70
C SER A 2 -2.67 -64.00 -4.21
N ASP A 3 -2.23 -63.06 -5.04
CA ASP A 3 -2.24 -63.24 -6.51
C ASP A 3 -0.84 -63.53 -7.11
N ASP A 4 0.20 -63.52 -6.26
CA ASP A 4 1.62 -63.67 -6.64
C ASP A 4 2.07 -65.16 -6.71
N TYR A 5 1.16 -66.11 -6.50
CA TYR A 5 1.49 -67.54 -6.41
C TYR A 5 1.34 -68.33 -7.72
N ARG A 6 0.65 -67.79 -8.74
CA ARG A 6 0.31 -68.56 -9.97
C ARG A 6 1.34 -68.45 -11.10
N GLY A 7 2.02 -67.32 -11.26
CA GLY A 7 3.10 -67.20 -12.26
C GLY A 7 4.33 -68.01 -11.93
N ASN A 8 4.58 -68.12 -10.63
CA ASN A 8 5.57 -69.04 -10.10
C ASN A 8 5.16 -70.50 -10.37
N ASP A 9 3.88 -70.82 -10.57
CA ASP A 9 3.45 -72.18 -10.89
C ASP A 9 3.71 -72.57 -12.36
N VAL A 10 3.57 -71.66 -13.33
CA VAL A 10 3.92 -71.96 -14.73
C VAL A 10 5.42 -72.20 -14.87
N LEU A 11 6.24 -71.32 -14.27
CA LEU A 11 7.70 -71.47 -14.27
C LEU A 11 8.12 -72.74 -13.54
N LYS A 12 7.58 -73.02 -12.34
CA LYS A 12 7.83 -74.30 -11.65
C LYS A 12 7.38 -75.52 -12.44
N LEU A 13 6.30 -75.43 -13.23
CA LEU A 13 5.85 -76.54 -14.08
C LEU A 13 6.78 -76.75 -15.28
N LEU A 14 7.33 -75.67 -15.84
CA LEU A 14 8.38 -75.72 -16.86
C LEU A 14 9.67 -76.29 -16.27
N ASP A 15 10.15 -75.79 -15.13
CA ASP A 15 11.33 -76.31 -14.43
C ASP A 15 11.18 -77.81 -14.12
N ARG A 16 10.00 -78.23 -13.66
CA ARG A 16 9.68 -79.66 -13.43
C ARG A 16 9.64 -80.47 -14.72
N LEU A 17 9.22 -79.89 -15.84
CA LEU A 17 9.22 -80.55 -17.14
C LEU A 17 10.65 -80.69 -17.68
N GLU A 18 11.48 -79.67 -17.50
CA GLU A 18 12.91 -79.67 -17.83
C GLU A 18 13.65 -80.73 -17.01
N GLU A 19 13.51 -80.70 -15.68
CA GLU A 19 14.08 -81.69 -14.76
C GLU A 19 13.62 -83.11 -15.10
N TYR A 20 12.35 -83.27 -15.43
CA TYR A 20 11.75 -84.55 -15.85
C TYR A 20 12.36 -85.10 -17.14
N ILE A 21 12.81 -84.25 -18.07
CA ILE A 21 13.46 -84.65 -19.32
C ILE A 21 14.96 -84.90 -19.09
N GLU A 22 15.65 -84.06 -18.33
CA GLU A 22 17.08 -84.15 -18.05
C GLU A 22 17.47 -85.47 -17.34
N HIS A 23 16.63 -85.97 -16.44
CA HIS A 23 16.92 -87.16 -15.63
C HIS A 23 16.53 -88.50 -16.30
N ARG A 24 16.22 -88.51 -17.62
CA ARG A 24 15.79 -89.74 -18.32
C ARG A 24 16.96 -90.56 -18.89
N PRO A 25 17.00 -91.89 -18.63
CA PRO A 25 18.03 -92.75 -19.19
C PRO A 25 18.00 -92.73 -20.72
N GLY A 26 19.15 -92.40 -21.30
CA GLY A 26 19.36 -92.36 -22.75
C GLY A 26 19.81 -93.71 -23.31
N LEU A 27 19.50 -93.94 -24.58
CA LEU A 27 20.13 -94.93 -25.44
C LEU A 27 21.41 -94.35 -26.08
N MET A 28 22.28 -95.22 -26.56
CA MET A 28 23.59 -94.87 -27.13
C MET A 28 23.53 -93.99 -28.40
N ASN A 29 22.32 -93.63 -28.87
CA ASN A 29 22.02 -92.84 -30.06
C ASN A 29 21.20 -91.56 -29.76
N GLN A 30 21.33 -90.96 -28.57
CA GLN A 30 20.60 -89.75 -28.14
C GLN A 30 19.07 -89.92 -28.00
N ALA A 31 18.54 -91.14 -28.08
CA ALA A 31 17.12 -91.39 -27.83
C ALA A 31 16.87 -91.58 -26.32
N HIS A 32 15.96 -90.81 -25.74
CA HIS A 32 15.58 -90.93 -24.34
C HIS A 32 14.23 -91.65 -24.18
N PHE A 33 14.12 -92.48 -23.14
CA PHE A 33 12.83 -93.06 -22.76
C PHE A 33 12.00 -92.03 -21.99
N VAL A 34 10.90 -91.59 -22.60
CA VAL A 34 9.96 -90.64 -22.00
C VAL A 34 8.64 -91.35 -21.74
N ASP A 35 8.19 -91.33 -20.50
CA ASP A 35 6.82 -91.69 -20.16
C ASP A 35 5.89 -90.61 -20.72
N LYS A 36 5.04 -91.03 -21.67
CA LYS A 36 4.11 -90.16 -22.38
C LYS A 36 3.09 -89.56 -21.43
N ASP A 37 2.60 -90.34 -20.46
CA ASP A 37 1.51 -89.89 -19.59
C ASP A 37 1.99 -88.79 -18.65
N ALA A 38 3.18 -88.94 -18.06
CA ALA A 38 3.78 -87.91 -17.22
C ALA A 38 4.17 -86.64 -18.01
N PHE A 39 4.71 -86.79 -19.23
CA PHE A 39 5.02 -85.66 -20.11
C PHE A 39 3.75 -84.89 -20.53
N PHE A 40 2.71 -85.61 -20.97
CA PHE A 40 1.45 -84.99 -21.35
C PHE A 40 0.77 -84.34 -20.12
N THR A 41 0.86 -84.94 -18.95
CA THR A 41 0.32 -84.34 -17.71
C THR A 41 0.96 -82.98 -17.41
N LEU A 42 2.29 -82.87 -17.46
CA LEU A 42 2.99 -81.61 -17.21
C LEU A 42 2.68 -80.56 -18.28
N THR A 43 2.72 -80.94 -19.56
CA THR A 43 2.41 -80.02 -20.66
C THR A 43 0.95 -79.58 -20.70
N HIS A 44 0.00 -80.42 -20.31
CA HIS A 44 -1.41 -80.05 -20.15
C HIS A 44 -1.60 -79.06 -18.98
N LYS A 45 -0.91 -79.25 -17.86
CA LYS A 45 -0.94 -78.31 -16.74
C LYS A 45 -0.39 -76.94 -17.14
N ILE A 46 0.76 -76.89 -17.83
CA ILE A 46 1.33 -75.66 -18.37
C ILE A 46 0.35 -74.99 -19.34
N ARG A 47 -0.24 -75.74 -20.27
CA ARG A 47 -1.20 -75.21 -21.24
C ARG A 47 -2.47 -74.65 -20.57
N ALA A 48 -2.89 -75.22 -19.45
CA ALA A 48 -4.05 -74.75 -18.71
C ALA A 48 -3.77 -73.47 -17.91
N SER A 49 -2.58 -73.31 -17.34
CA SER A 49 -2.22 -72.15 -16.48
C SER A 49 -1.62 -70.97 -17.24
N LEU A 50 -0.90 -71.20 -18.34
CA LEU A 50 -0.22 -70.15 -19.11
C LEU A 50 -1.14 -69.02 -19.61
N PRO A 51 -2.37 -69.27 -20.13
CA PRO A 51 -3.25 -68.22 -20.61
C PRO A 51 -3.70 -67.25 -19.52
N ASP A 52 -3.90 -67.73 -18.30
CA ASP A 52 -4.29 -66.91 -17.15
C ASP A 52 -3.11 -66.03 -16.71
N GLU A 53 -1.90 -66.57 -16.72
CA GLU A 53 -0.67 -65.83 -16.38
C GLU A 53 -0.39 -64.69 -17.37
N VAL A 54 -0.51 -64.97 -18.67
CA VAL A 54 -0.36 -63.92 -19.71
C VAL A 54 -1.44 -62.84 -19.56
N ARG A 55 -2.67 -63.21 -19.19
CA ARG A 55 -3.74 -62.24 -18.92
C ARG A 55 -3.43 -61.37 -17.70
N GLN A 56 -2.90 -61.95 -16.63
CA GLN A 56 -2.50 -61.23 -15.42
C GLN A 56 -1.35 -60.26 -15.70
N ALA A 57 -0.31 -60.70 -16.40
CA ALA A 57 0.82 -59.84 -16.79
C ALA A 57 0.36 -58.64 -17.63
N ARG A 58 -0.51 -58.85 -18.63
CA ARG A 58 -1.11 -57.77 -19.43
C ARG A 58 -1.94 -56.81 -18.59
N LYS A 59 -2.69 -57.33 -17.62
CA LYS A 59 -3.48 -56.51 -16.70
C LYS A 59 -2.58 -55.63 -15.83
N VAL A 60 -1.52 -56.19 -15.24
CA VAL A 60 -0.55 -55.44 -14.44
C VAL A 60 0.11 -54.34 -15.26
N GLN A 61 0.51 -54.64 -16.50
CA GLN A 61 1.06 -53.63 -17.40
C GLN A 61 0.06 -52.50 -17.67
N SER A 62 -1.19 -52.84 -18.00
CA SER A 62 -2.24 -51.84 -18.25
C SER A 62 -2.56 -51.01 -17.00
N ASP A 63 -2.62 -51.64 -15.83
CA ASP A 63 -2.83 -50.95 -14.55
C ASP A 63 -1.66 -50.00 -14.24
N GLN A 64 -0.41 -50.41 -14.50
CA GLN A 64 0.76 -49.56 -14.35
C GLN A 64 0.73 -48.35 -15.28
N GLU A 65 0.40 -48.55 -16.56
CA GLU A 65 0.27 -47.46 -17.54
C GLU A 65 -0.80 -46.46 -17.11
N ARG A 66 -1.95 -46.96 -16.62
CA ARG A 66 -3.02 -46.12 -16.08
C ARG A 66 -2.56 -45.34 -14.84
N ILE A 67 -1.93 -45.99 -13.87
CA ILE A 67 -1.43 -45.33 -12.64
C ILE A 67 -0.41 -44.24 -12.99
N ILE A 68 0.50 -44.50 -13.94
CA ILE A 68 1.47 -43.49 -14.38
C ILE A 68 0.78 -42.33 -15.10
N GLY A 69 -0.24 -42.62 -15.91
CA GLY A 69 -1.07 -41.60 -16.55
C GLY A 69 -1.76 -40.70 -15.53
N ASP A 70 -2.50 -41.31 -14.60
CA ASP A 70 -3.22 -40.62 -13.51
C ASP A 70 -2.24 -39.77 -12.67
N ALA A 71 -1.08 -40.33 -12.30
CA ALA A 71 -0.06 -39.63 -11.51
C ALA A 71 0.55 -38.43 -12.28
N ARG A 72 0.76 -38.55 -13.59
CA ARG A 72 1.27 -37.45 -14.43
C ARG A 72 0.25 -36.34 -14.59
N GLU A 73 -1.02 -36.69 -14.76
CA GLU A 73 -2.11 -35.72 -14.83
C GLU A 73 -2.23 -34.96 -13.51
N GLU A 74 -2.25 -35.68 -12.38
CA GLU A 74 -2.34 -35.07 -11.06
C GLU A 74 -1.13 -34.19 -10.76
N ALA A 75 0.09 -34.64 -11.08
CA ALA A 75 1.30 -33.83 -10.94
C ALA A 75 1.21 -32.54 -11.78
N SER A 76 0.67 -32.63 -13.00
CA SER A 76 0.49 -31.47 -13.87
C SER A 76 -0.51 -30.47 -13.27
N ARG A 77 -1.64 -30.96 -12.74
CA ARG A 77 -2.65 -30.15 -12.05
C ARG A 77 -2.06 -29.43 -10.83
N VAL A 78 -1.34 -30.16 -9.98
CA VAL A 78 -0.68 -29.59 -8.79
C VAL A 78 0.32 -28.49 -9.17
N ILE A 79 1.12 -28.70 -10.22
CA ILE A 79 2.07 -27.69 -10.70
C ILE A 79 1.34 -26.46 -11.25
N GLU A 80 0.27 -26.64 -11.99
CA GLU A 80 -0.53 -25.55 -12.53
C GLU A 80 -1.19 -24.72 -11.42
N ASP A 81 -1.81 -25.37 -10.45
CA ASP A 81 -2.40 -24.71 -9.27
C ASP A 81 -1.34 -23.94 -8.47
N ALA A 82 -0.17 -24.54 -8.23
CA ALA A 82 0.92 -23.86 -7.54
C ALA A 82 1.40 -22.62 -8.29
N ARG A 83 1.49 -22.68 -9.63
CA ARG A 83 1.85 -21.52 -10.47
C ARG A 83 0.80 -20.43 -10.41
N ASN A 84 -0.48 -20.79 -10.47
CA ASN A 84 -1.60 -19.84 -10.38
C ASN A 84 -1.62 -19.13 -9.01
N GLN A 85 -1.40 -19.87 -7.92
CA GLN A 85 -1.29 -19.30 -6.58
C GLN A 85 -0.08 -18.38 -6.44
N ALA A 86 1.09 -18.78 -6.96
CA ALA A 86 2.29 -17.94 -6.95
C ALA A 86 2.07 -16.62 -7.72
N ALA A 87 1.44 -16.68 -8.89
CA ALA A 87 1.12 -15.50 -9.68
C ALA A 87 0.15 -14.55 -8.94
N LEU A 88 -0.85 -15.12 -8.25
CA LEU A 88 -1.79 -14.33 -7.44
C LEU A 88 -1.08 -13.64 -6.27
N LEU A 89 -0.21 -14.34 -5.55
CA LEU A 89 0.53 -13.78 -4.41
C LEU A 89 1.46 -12.64 -4.83
N VAL A 90 2.18 -12.81 -5.95
CA VAL A 90 3.05 -11.76 -6.50
C VAL A 90 2.22 -10.53 -6.89
N SER A 91 1.09 -10.74 -7.60
CA SER A 91 0.18 -9.66 -7.98
C SER A 91 -0.36 -8.91 -6.76
N GLN A 92 -0.79 -9.63 -5.71
CA GLN A 92 -1.23 -9.00 -4.45
C GLN A 92 -0.11 -8.20 -3.79
N ASN A 93 1.12 -8.73 -3.76
CA ASN A 93 2.27 -8.03 -3.19
C ASN A 93 2.59 -6.74 -3.96
N ASP A 94 2.56 -6.79 -5.29
CA ASP A 94 2.76 -5.63 -6.15
C ASP A 94 1.67 -4.57 -5.95
N ILE A 95 0.40 -4.98 -5.81
CA ILE A 95 -0.69 -4.05 -5.50
C ILE A 95 -0.46 -3.38 -4.15
N VAL A 96 -0.08 -4.13 -3.11
CA VAL A 96 0.21 -3.58 -1.78
C VAL A 96 1.39 -2.62 -1.82
N ARG A 97 2.47 -2.98 -2.51
CA ARG A 97 3.65 -2.11 -2.69
C ARG A 97 3.29 -0.82 -3.41
N GLN A 98 2.57 -0.91 -4.53
CA GLN A 98 2.12 0.28 -5.28
C GLN A 98 1.18 1.16 -4.45
N ALA A 99 0.29 0.56 -3.65
CA ALA A 99 -0.59 1.30 -2.76
C ALA A 99 0.20 2.05 -1.67
N ALA A 100 1.22 1.41 -1.10
CA ALA A 100 2.11 2.03 -0.12
C ALA A 100 2.91 3.20 -0.72
N GLU A 101 3.48 3.02 -1.91
CA GLU A 101 4.20 4.09 -2.64
C GLU A 101 3.28 5.28 -2.93
N ARG A 102 2.04 5.03 -3.39
CA ARG A 102 1.05 6.09 -3.63
C ARG A 102 0.64 6.81 -2.35
N ALA A 103 0.45 6.08 -1.25
CA ALA A 103 0.11 6.66 0.04
C ALA A 103 1.23 7.57 0.55
N GLN A 104 2.48 7.14 0.44
CA GLN A 104 3.65 7.96 0.80
C GLN A 104 3.75 9.23 -0.05
N ALA A 105 3.53 9.11 -1.37
CA ALA A 105 3.52 10.27 -2.26
C ALA A 105 2.40 11.27 -1.90
N LEU A 106 1.20 10.77 -1.57
CA LEU A 106 0.08 11.61 -1.14
C LEU A 106 0.36 12.33 0.17
N ILE A 107 0.97 11.64 1.16
CA ILE A 107 1.37 12.24 2.44
C ILE A 107 2.40 13.34 2.20
N ALA A 108 3.45 13.06 1.42
CA ALA A 108 4.48 14.05 1.11
C ALA A 108 3.90 15.29 0.40
N GLN A 109 2.97 15.09 -0.54
CA GLN A 109 2.27 16.19 -1.20
C GLN A 109 1.41 16.99 -0.22
N ALA A 110 0.66 16.33 0.66
CA ALA A 110 -0.17 17.00 1.67
C ALA A 110 0.67 17.81 2.66
N GLU A 111 1.84 17.30 3.06
CA GLU A 111 2.79 18.03 3.90
C GLU A 111 3.35 19.27 3.20
N GLN A 112 3.71 19.15 1.92
CA GLN A 112 4.17 20.27 1.11
C GLN A 112 3.09 21.34 0.95
N ASP A 113 1.85 20.94 0.66
CA ASP A 113 0.71 21.85 0.54
C ASP A 113 0.41 22.53 1.87
N ALA A 114 0.41 21.80 2.98
CA ALA A 114 0.22 22.36 4.31
C ALA A 114 1.32 23.39 4.66
N ALA A 115 2.59 23.09 4.33
CA ALA A 115 3.69 24.01 4.54
C ALA A 115 3.53 25.30 3.70
N ARG A 116 3.12 25.17 2.44
CA ARG A 116 2.84 26.30 1.55
C ARG A 116 1.71 27.17 2.08
N ILE A 117 0.57 26.57 2.44
CA ILE A 117 -0.59 27.30 2.99
C ILE A 117 -0.21 28.04 4.26
N ARG A 118 0.58 27.42 5.16
CA ARG A 118 1.08 28.10 6.37
C ARG A 118 1.96 29.28 6.04
N ALA A 119 2.91 29.13 5.12
CA ALA A 119 3.81 30.22 4.72
C ALA A 119 3.06 31.39 4.07
N GLU A 120 2.05 31.10 3.24
CA GLU A 120 1.16 32.09 2.64
C GLU A 120 0.33 32.82 3.71
N ALA A 121 -0.29 32.07 4.63
CA ALA A 121 -1.08 32.63 5.72
C ALA A 121 -0.24 33.52 6.65
N GLU A 122 0.98 33.10 7.01
CA GLU A 122 1.91 33.92 7.80
C GLU A 122 2.29 35.20 7.07
N SER A 123 2.53 35.13 5.75
CA SER A 123 2.90 36.30 4.95
C SER A 123 1.74 37.28 4.85
N TYR A 124 0.52 36.78 4.66
CA TYR A 124 -0.70 37.58 4.68
C TYR A 124 -0.94 38.24 6.05
N LEU A 125 -0.78 37.49 7.15
CA LEU A 125 -0.90 38.04 8.50
C LEU A 125 0.15 39.12 8.78
N ARG A 126 1.39 38.92 8.34
CA ARG A 126 2.46 39.92 8.45
C ARG A 126 2.12 41.19 7.67
N GLU A 127 1.62 41.06 6.45
CA GLU A 127 1.18 42.19 5.63
C GLU A 127 0.04 42.97 6.31
N LYS A 128 -1.00 42.26 6.75
CA LYS A 128 -2.14 42.89 7.44
C LYS A 128 -1.75 43.57 8.74
N LYS A 129 -0.85 42.97 9.51
CA LYS A 129 -0.34 43.58 10.73
C LYS A 129 0.43 44.86 10.42
N ARG A 130 1.31 44.86 9.42
CA ARG A 130 2.03 46.06 8.99
C ARG A 130 1.07 47.17 8.53
N ALA A 131 0.09 46.83 7.70
CA ALA A 131 -0.90 47.80 7.25
C ALA A 131 -1.72 48.39 8.41
N ALA A 132 -2.06 47.59 9.42
CA ALA A 132 -2.75 48.06 10.61
C ALA A 132 -1.87 48.98 11.47
N ASP A 133 -0.60 48.61 11.68
CA ASP A 133 0.38 49.40 12.43
C ASP A 133 0.62 50.76 11.74
N ASP A 134 0.72 50.78 10.41
CA ASP A 134 0.91 52.00 9.62
C ASP A 134 -0.34 52.89 9.66
N TYR A 135 -1.54 52.30 9.51
CA TYR A 135 -2.79 53.03 9.64
C TYR A 135 -2.96 53.65 11.03
N GLU A 136 -2.62 52.92 12.09
CA GLU A 136 -2.67 53.45 13.46
C GLU A 136 -1.75 54.67 13.63
N ARG A 137 -0.54 54.61 13.08
CA ARG A 137 0.41 55.73 13.12
C ARG A 137 -0.12 56.95 12.39
N ASP A 138 -0.68 56.76 11.21
CA ASP A 138 -1.25 57.86 10.42
C ASP A 138 -2.45 58.50 11.13
N VAL A 139 -3.33 57.69 11.73
CA VAL A 139 -4.45 58.19 12.53
C VAL A 139 -3.97 58.99 13.74
N ARG A 140 -2.97 58.50 14.48
CA ARG A 140 -2.40 59.22 15.63
C ARG A 140 -1.79 60.55 15.20
N ARG A 141 -0.97 60.55 14.14
CA ARG A 141 -0.36 61.78 13.62
C ARG A 141 -1.43 62.78 13.19
N GLY A 142 -2.44 62.36 12.44
CA GLY A 142 -3.52 63.25 12.02
C GLY A 142 -4.32 63.82 13.19
N ALA A 143 -4.52 63.04 14.26
CA ALA A 143 -5.16 63.53 15.48
C ALA A 143 -4.30 64.56 16.22
N ASP A 144 -2.98 64.33 16.32
CA ASP A 144 -2.04 65.27 16.93
C ASP A 144 -1.96 66.59 16.13
N ASP A 145 -1.88 66.50 14.80
CA ASP A 145 -1.85 67.66 13.90
C ASP A 145 -3.15 68.47 14.03
N TYR A 146 -4.31 67.80 14.02
CA TYR A 146 -5.61 68.45 14.22
C TYR A 146 -5.72 69.13 15.60
N ALA A 147 -5.26 68.46 16.66
CA ALA A 147 -5.25 69.05 17.99
C ALA A 147 -4.38 70.31 18.05
N SER A 148 -3.21 70.29 17.40
CA SER A 148 -2.34 71.47 17.30
C SER A 148 -3.03 72.62 16.59
N GLU A 149 -3.68 72.36 15.44
CA GLU A 149 -4.38 73.39 14.67
C GLU A 149 -5.54 74.02 15.47
N VAL A 150 -6.32 73.19 16.16
CA VAL A 150 -7.41 73.67 17.04
C VAL A 150 -6.86 74.52 18.20
N LEU A 151 -5.77 74.09 18.83
CA LEU A 151 -5.14 74.81 19.93
C LEU A 151 -4.54 76.14 19.48
N ASP A 152 -3.90 76.19 18.31
CA ASP A 152 -3.37 77.42 17.72
C ASP A 152 -4.50 78.40 17.39
N GLY A 153 -5.60 77.89 16.80
CA GLY A 153 -6.80 78.68 16.55
C GLY A 153 -7.41 79.27 17.83
N LEU A 154 -7.50 78.46 18.89
CA LEU A 154 -7.97 78.91 20.20
C LEU A 154 -7.03 79.97 20.80
N HIS A 155 -5.72 79.78 20.70
CA HIS A 155 -4.72 80.73 21.17
C HIS A 155 -4.88 82.11 20.51
N VAL A 156 -5.02 82.14 19.18
CA VAL A 156 -5.26 83.37 18.42
C VAL A 156 -6.59 84.03 18.81
N PHE A 157 -7.64 83.24 19.00
CA PHE A 157 -8.96 83.74 19.38
C PHE A 157 -8.94 84.38 20.77
N VAL A 158 -8.38 83.69 21.76
CA VAL A 158 -8.23 84.21 23.13
C VAL A 158 -7.37 85.47 23.14
N GLY A 159 -6.27 85.50 22.38
CA GLY A 159 -5.43 86.70 22.23
C GLY A 159 -6.20 87.91 21.71
N ARG A 160 -7.13 87.72 20.76
CA ARG A 160 -8.00 88.80 20.27
C ARG A 160 -8.99 89.32 21.32
N ILE A 161 -9.56 88.42 22.12
CA ILE A 161 -10.45 88.80 23.23
C ILE A 161 -9.67 89.62 24.25
N LEU A 162 -8.50 89.13 24.68
CA LEU A 162 -7.66 89.81 25.66
C LEU A 162 -7.29 91.22 25.19
N ALA A 163 -6.81 91.37 23.95
CA ALA A 163 -6.50 92.68 23.38
C ALA A 163 -7.71 93.62 23.32
N THR A 164 -8.92 93.08 23.21
CA THR A 164 -10.16 93.89 23.24
C THR A 164 -10.50 94.33 24.65
N ILE A 165 -10.33 93.45 25.64
CA ILE A 165 -10.49 93.78 27.06
C ILE A 165 -9.48 94.85 27.48
N GLU A 166 -8.19 94.67 27.15
CA GLU A 166 -7.13 95.63 27.47
C GLU A 166 -7.41 97.02 26.91
N ARG A 167 -7.84 97.12 25.64
CA ARG A 167 -8.26 98.40 25.06
C ARG A 167 -9.48 99.01 25.76
N GLY A 168 -10.42 98.18 26.20
CA GLY A 168 -11.58 98.62 26.97
C GLY A 168 -11.18 99.17 28.34
N GLN A 169 -10.28 98.48 29.04
CA GLN A 169 -9.76 98.91 30.34
C GLN A 169 -8.96 100.22 30.23
N ALA A 170 -8.07 100.33 29.24
CA ALA A 170 -7.29 101.55 29.01
C ALA A 170 -8.18 102.79 28.79
N ARG A 171 -9.27 102.66 28.03
CA ARG A 171 -10.25 103.74 27.85
C ARG A 171 -10.98 104.13 29.14
N LEU A 172 -11.31 103.15 29.99
CA LEU A 172 -11.97 103.42 31.27
C LEU A 172 -11.02 104.11 32.26
N GLU A 173 -9.73 103.78 32.22
CA GLU A 173 -8.70 104.49 32.98
C GLU A 173 -8.55 105.93 32.49
N GLU A 174 -8.46 106.15 31.17
CA GLU A 174 -8.46 107.50 30.57
C GLU A 174 -9.69 108.32 30.99
N GLN A 175 -10.90 107.74 30.91
CA GLN A 175 -12.12 108.42 31.33
C GLN A 175 -12.13 108.75 32.83
N ARG A 176 -11.64 107.86 33.68
CA ARG A 176 -11.53 108.14 35.13
C ARG A 176 -10.54 109.27 35.42
N THR A 177 -9.41 109.31 34.72
CA THR A 177 -8.45 110.41 34.87
C THR A 177 -9.03 111.73 34.37
N GLU A 178 -9.73 111.73 33.23
CA GLU A 178 -10.41 112.93 32.71
C GLU A 178 -11.56 113.41 33.61
N GLU A 179 -12.33 112.50 34.20
CA GLU A 179 -13.39 112.83 35.17
C GLU A 179 -12.81 113.41 36.47
N ALA A 180 -11.71 112.85 36.98
CA ALA A 180 -11.02 113.37 38.16
C ALA A 180 -10.44 114.77 37.90
N GLU A 181 -9.84 115.01 36.73
CA GLU A 181 -9.33 116.33 36.32
C GLU A 181 -10.46 117.37 36.19
N ARG A 182 -11.63 116.98 35.65
CA ARG A 182 -12.80 117.86 35.57
C ARG A 182 -13.43 118.19 36.93
N GLU A 183 -13.39 117.25 37.87
CA GLU A 183 -13.86 117.50 39.25
C GLU A 183 -12.89 118.44 40.01
N GLU A 184 -11.58 118.39 39.73
CA GLU A 184 -10.58 119.33 40.27
C GLU A 184 -10.71 120.75 39.69
N GLU A 185 -11.08 120.89 38.41
CA GLU A 185 -11.30 122.20 37.77
C GLU A 185 -12.64 122.87 38.13
N ALA A 186 -13.60 122.11 38.66
CA ALA A 186 -14.95 122.58 38.99
C ALA A 186 -15.19 122.86 40.49
N GLY A 187 -14.23 122.57 41.37
CA GLY A 187 -14.26 122.85 42.82
C GLY A 187 -13.45 124.07 43.23
#